data_AF-A0A4R3LXS9-F1
#
_entry.id   AF-A0A4R3LXS9-F1
#
_cell.length_a   1.000
_cell.length_b   1.000
_cell.length_c   1.000
_cell.angle_alpha   90.00
_cell.angle_beta   90.00
_cell.angle_gamma   90.00
#
_symmetry.space_group_name_H-M   'P 1'
#
loop_
_entity.id
_entity.type
_entity.pdbx_description
1 polymer ?
#
loop_
_entity_poly.entity_id
_entity_poly.type
_entity_poly.pdbx_seq_one_letter_code
_entity_poly.pdbx_strand_id
1 'polypeptide(L)'
;MRTAPALIIPDEHVEIGNALKHCRPMLMLLMRRTPPSSPIHRDAARAIDVLDRLRTRLDCHLHLTVAATRDPRLLLSSVYSGTRWLAWREYDPDEMDRDDFAAWALDR
;
A
#
# COMPACT_ATOMS: atom_id res chain seq x y z
N MET A 1 17.12 -15.26 18.84
CA MET A 1 16.05 -15.64 17.88
C MET A 1 15.74 -14.42 17.03
N ARG A 2 16.24 -14.34 15.80
CA ARG A 2 15.70 -13.41 14.80
C ARG A 2 14.35 -13.99 14.42
N THR A 3 13.26 -13.39 14.87
CA THR A 3 11.95 -13.63 14.27
C THR A 3 12.10 -13.39 12.78
N ALA A 4 11.88 -14.43 11.96
CA ALA A 4 11.67 -14.21 10.54
C ALA A 4 10.59 -13.12 10.43
N PRO A 5 10.78 -12.07 9.61
CA PRO A 5 9.70 -11.13 9.38
C PRO A 5 8.48 -11.95 8.94
N ALA A 6 7.33 -11.69 9.55
CA ALA A 6 6.07 -12.23 9.04
C ALA A 6 6.05 -11.92 7.53
N LEU A 7 6.01 -12.97 6.71
CA LEU A 7 6.16 -12.83 5.26
C LEU A 7 4.89 -12.16 4.75
N ILE A 8 4.92 -10.84 4.59
CA ILE A 8 3.80 -10.10 3.99
C ILE A 8 3.73 -10.53 2.53
N ILE A 9 2.63 -11.14 2.13
CA ILE A 9 2.43 -11.61 0.75
C ILE A 9 1.94 -10.48 -0.15
N PRO A 10 2.04 -10.61 -1.49
CA PRO A 10 1.62 -9.58 -2.43
C PRO A 10 0.18 -9.08 -2.23
N ASP A 11 -0.77 -9.97 -1.93
CA ASP A 11 -2.16 -9.59 -1.67
C ASP A 11 -2.31 -8.68 -0.44
N GLU A 12 -1.62 -9.02 0.65
CA GLU A 12 -1.60 -8.19 1.87
C GLU A 12 -0.96 -6.83 1.59
N HIS A 13 0.07 -6.80 0.74
CA HIS A 13 0.66 -5.53 0.28
C HIS A 13 -0.36 -4.65 -0.43
N VAL A 14 -1.22 -5.22 -1.28
CA VAL A 14 -2.28 -4.49 -1.99
C VAL A 14 -3.31 -3.93 -1.00
N GLU A 15 -3.79 -4.74 -0.08
CA GLU A 15 -4.76 -4.30 0.95
C GLU A 15 -4.19 -3.17 1.80
N ILE A 16 -2.96 -3.33 2.30
CA ILE A 16 -2.27 -2.31 3.09
C ILE A 16 -2.05 -1.05 2.23
N GLY A 17 -1.63 -1.20 0.98
CA GLY A 17 -1.42 -0.09 0.05
C GLY A 17 -2.68 0.74 -0.16
N ASN A 18 -3.82 0.10 -0.42
CA ASN A 18 -5.12 0.76 -0.53
C ASN A 18 -5.51 1.47 0.78
N ALA A 19 -5.33 0.82 1.93
CA ALA A 19 -5.61 1.44 3.22
C ALA A 19 -4.75 2.69 3.47
N LEU A 20 -3.45 2.64 3.16
CA LEU A 20 -2.55 3.80 3.28
C LEU A 20 -2.97 4.96 2.36
N LYS A 21 -3.34 4.65 1.11
CA LYS A 21 -3.86 5.64 0.15
C LYS A 21 -5.16 6.29 0.64
N HIS A 22 -5.98 5.58 1.40
CA HIS A 22 -7.20 6.14 2.00
C HIS A 22 -6.90 6.98 3.26
N CYS A 23 -6.06 6.48 4.16
CA CYS A 23 -5.75 7.14 5.43
C CYS A 23 -5.06 8.50 5.25
N ARG A 24 -4.10 8.60 4.32
CA ARG A 24 -3.29 9.80 4.15
C ARG A 24 -4.12 11.04 3.76
N PRO A 25 -5.01 11.01 2.74
CA PRO A 25 -5.93 12.11 2.45
C PRO A 25 -6.84 12.48 3.62
N MET A 26 -7.32 11.51 4.41
CA MET A 26 -8.18 11.77 5.57
C MET A 26 -7.44 12.54 6.67
N LEU A 27 -6.18 12.18 6.94
CA LEU A 27 -5.31 12.93 7.87
C LEU A 27 -4.98 14.32 7.34
N MET A 28 -4.72 14.46 6.03
CA MET A 28 -4.51 15.77 5.42
C MET A 28 -5.77 16.64 5.53
N LEU A 29 -6.97 16.08 5.34
CA LEU A 29 -8.22 16.79 5.52
C LEU A 29 -8.40 17.25 6.97
N LEU A 30 -8.08 16.39 7.94
CA LEU A 30 -8.10 16.72 9.36
C LEU A 30 -7.15 17.88 9.70
N MET A 31 -5.92 17.86 9.18
CA MET A 31 -4.97 18.96 9.35
C MET A 31 -5.46 20.29 8.76
N ARG A 32 -6.13 20.25 7.60
CA ARG A 32 -6.70 21.45 6.96
C ARG A 32 -7.88 22.03 7.74
N ARG A 33 -8.61 21.21 8.50
CA ARG A 33 -9.80 21.61 9.26
C ARG A 33 -9.53 21.96 10.72
N THR A 34 -8.28 21.87 11.16
CA THR A 34 -7.91 22.09 12.57
C THR A 34 -6.83 23.17 12.70
N PRO A 35 -6.84 23.98 13.77
CA PRO A 35 -5.79 24.99 13.98
C PRO A 35 -4.41 24.33 14.08
N PRO A 36 -3.34 24.90 13.48
CA PRO A 36 -1.99 24.33 13.54
C PRO A 36 -1.44 24.12 14.96
N SER A 37 -1.88 24.94 15.92
CA SER A 37 -1.50 24.82 17.34
C SER A 37 -2.26 23.72 18.09
N SER A 38 -3.32 23.17 17.50
CA SER A 38 -4.14 22.16 18.17
C SER A 38 -3.40 20.82 18.31
N PRO A 39 -3.65 20.06 19.39
CA PRO A 39 -3.13 18.69 19.53
C PRO A 39 -3.49 17.81 18.33
N ILE A 40 -4.71 17.92 17.83
CA ILE A 40 -5.22 17.15 16.68
C ILE A 40 -4.37 17.37 15.42
N HIS A 41 -4.01 18.63 15.13
CA HIS A 41 -3.14 18.93 13.98
C HIS A 41 -1.75 18.29 14.14
N ARG A 42 -1.16 18.38 15.33
CA ARG A 42 0.17 17.80 15.61
C ARG A 42 0.16 16.28 15.51
N ASP A 43 -0.88 15.64 16.02
CA ASP A 43 -1.03 14.18 15.97
C ASP A 43 -1.27 13.70 14.54
N ALA A 44 -2.09 14.42 13.77
CA ALA A 44 -2.30 14.13 12.35
C ALA A 44 -1.02 14.29 11.53
N ALA A 45 -0.23 15.35 11.78
CA ALA A 45 1.07 15.55 11.13
C ALA A 45 2.05 14.41 11.44
N ARG A 46 2.12 13.98 12.72
CA ARG A 46 2.94 12.85 13.14
C ARG A 46 2.48 11.54 12.49
N ALA A 47 1.17 11.31 12.43
CA ALA A 47 0.61 10.13 11.79
C ALA A 47 0.98 10.07 10.30
N ILE A 48 0.93 11.20 9.58
CA ILE A 48 1.35 11.26 8.16
C ILE A 48 2.83 10.88 8.01
N ASP A 49 3.74 11.45 8.83
CA ASP A 49 5.17 11.10 8.77
C ASP A 49 5.41 9.60 9.02
N VAL A 50 4.75 9.03 10.02
CA VAL A 50 4.85 7.59 10.32
C VAL A 50 4.30 6.74 9.17
N LEU A 51 3.16 7.13 8.58
CA LEU A 51 2.56 6.42 7.45
C LEU A 51 3.44 6.52 6.19
N ASP A 52 4.02 7.68 5.90
CA ASP A 52 4.89 7.87 4.73
C ASP A 52 6.19 7.04 4.87
N ARG A 53 6.73 6.91 6.08
CA ARG A 53 7.86 6.00 6.37
C ARG A 53 7.47 4.53 6.25
N LEU A 54 6.30 4.13 6.77
CA LEU A 54 5.79 2.78 6.66
C LEU A 54 5.57 2.39 5.20
N ARG A 55 4.89 3.26 4.43
CA ARG A 55 4.69 3.13 2.98
C ARG A 55 6.00 2.85 2.27
N THR A 56 7.03 3.65 2.54
CA THR A 56 8.35 3.50 1.91
C THR A 56 9.00 2.16 2.24
N ARG A 57 8.92 1.71 3.50
CA ARG A 57 9.48 0.42 3.92
C ARG A 57 8.77 -0.76 3.27
N LEU A 58 7.44 -0.70 3.19
CA LEU A 58 6.63 -1.74 2.56
C LEU A 58 6.81 -1.76 1.04
N ASP A 59 6.97 -0.60 0.42
CA ASP A 59 7.27 -0.48 -1.01
C ASP A 59 8.63 -1.12 -1.36
N CYS A 60 9.67 -0.82 -0.56
CA CYS A 60 10.96 -1.50 -0.69
C CYS A 60 10.83 -3.02 -0.46
N HIS A 61 10.08 -3.44 0.56
CA HIS A 61 9.85 -4.87 0.84
C HIS A 61 9.17 -5.58 -0.33
N LEU A 62 8.16 -4.96 -0.93
CA LEU A 62 7.43 -5.52 -2.07
C LEU A 62 8.37 -5.67 -3.29
N HIS A 63 9.16 -4.64 -3.60
CA HIS A 63 10.14 -4.69 -4.69
C HIS A 63 11.23 -5.74 -4.49
N LEU A 64 11.56 -6.09 -3.24
CA LEU A 64 12.52 -7.14 -2.93
C LEU A 64 11.90 -8.55 -2.97
N THR A 65 10.58 -8.65 -2.81
CA THR A 65 9.88 -9.93 -2.65
C THR A 65 9.25 -10.41 -3.97
N VAL A 66 8.73 -9.50 -4.79
CA VAL A 66 8.07 -9.84 -6.06
C VAL A 66 9.07 -9.79 -7.20
N ALA A 67 9.24 -10.92 -7.88
CA ALA A 67 10.05 -11.00 -9.09
C ALA A 67 9.35 -10.27 -10.24
N ALA A 68 10.11 -9.54 -11.07
CA ALA A 68 9.55 -8.82 -12.23
C ALA A 68 8.80 -9.75 -13.22
N THR A 69 9.17 -11.03 -13.29
CA THR A 69 8.47 -12.03 -14.12
C THR A 69 7.11 -12.44 -13.57
N ARG A 70 6.85 -12.19 -12.27
CA ARG A 70 5.58 -12.45 -11.59
C ARG A 70 4.68 -11.20 -11.51
N ASP A 71 5.02 -10.12 -12.22
CA ASP A 71 4.16 -8.93 -12.37
C ASP A 71 4.02 -8.54 -13.85
N PRO A 72 3.37 -9.37 -14.68
CA PRO A 72 3.22 -9.11 -16.12
C PRO A 72 2.41 -7.84 -16.43
N ARG A 73 1.64 -7.34 -15.46
CA ARG A 73 0.76 -6.16 -15.59
C ARG A 73 1.34 -4.90 -14.95
N LEU A 74 2.56 -4.97 -14.42
CA LEU A 74 3.30 -3.85 -13.83
C LEU A 74 2.55 -3.18 -12.66
N LEU A 75 1.74 -3.94 -11.94
CA LEU A 75 0.90 -3.46 -10.84
C LEU A 75 1.69 -3.14 -9.58
N LEU A 76 2.88 -3.74 -9.41
CA LEU A 76 3.76 -3.54 -8.25
C LEU A 76 3.98 -2.05 -7.98
N SER A 77 4.32 -1.31 -9.04
CA SER A 77 4.58 0.13 -8.99
C SER A 77 3.40 0.94 -8.47
N SER A 78 2.17 0.42 -8.60
CA SER A 78 0.95 1.10 -8.22
C SER A 78 0.47 0.74 -6.81
N VAL A 79 1.06 -0.26 -6.13
CA VAL A 79 0.58 -0.71 -4.81
C VAL A 79 0.71 0.40 -3.75
N TYR A 80 1.87 1.02 -3.63
CA TYR A 80 2.15 2.08 -2.64
C TYR A 80 2.31 3.48 -3.22
N SER A 81 2.10 3.65 -4.53
CA SER A 81 2.24 4.94 -5.21
C SER A 81 0.91 5.41 -5.83
N GLY A 82 0.85 6.70 -6.15
CA GLY A 82 -0.29 7.32 -6.80
C GLY A 82 -1.56 7.36 -5.94
N THR A 83 -2.68 7.66 -6.60
CA THR A 83 -4.01 7.77 -5.99
C THR A 83 -4.98 6.69 -6.47
N ARG A 84 -4.58 5.86 -7.44
CA ARG A 84 -5.42 4.80 -7.98
C ARG A 84 -5.47 3.62 -7.03
N TRP A 85 -6.66 3.07 -6.88
CA TRP A 85 -6.93 1.92 -6.03
C TRP A 85 -6.74 0.66 -6.86
N LEU A 86 -6.37 -0.42 -6.18
CA LEU A 86 -6.40 -1.74 -6.78
C LEU A 86 -7.67 -2.44 -6.29
N ALA A 87 -8.58 -2.74 -7.21
CA ALA A 87 -9.81 -3.44 -6.91
C ALA A 87 -9.62 -4.94 -7.07
N TRP A 88 -10.35 -5.71 -6.29
CA TRP A 88 -10.44 -7.15 -6.49
C TRP A 88 -11.02 -7.43 -7.88
N ARG A 89 -10.47 -8.43 -8.56
CA ARG A 89 -11.01 -8.96 -9.81
C ARG A 89 -11.08 -10.48 -9.76
N GLU A 90 -11.96 -11.02 -10.59
CA GLU A 90 -11.97 -12.45 -10.86
C GLU A 90 -10.70 -12.85 -11.62
N TYR A 91 -10.15 -14.00 -11.24
CA TYR A 91 -8.92 -14.57 -11.79
C TYR A 91 -9.05 -16.10 -11.86
N ASP A 92 -8.36 -16.70 -12.82
CA ASP A 92 -8.17 -18.14 -12.86
C ASP A 92 -7.09 -18.52 -11.84
N PRO A 93 -7.30 -19.53 -10.96
CA PRO A 93 -6.26 -20.01 -10.06
C PRO A 93 -4.90 -20.29 -10.72
N ASP A 94 -4.88 -20.72 -11.99
CA ASP A 94 -3.65 -20.96 -12.75
C ASP A 94 -2.89 -19.66 -13.11
N GLU A 95 -3.53 -18.49 -12.99
CA GLU A 95 -2.87 -17.18 -13.10
C GLU A 95 -2.01 -16.88 -11.87
N MET A 96 -2.38 -17.39 -10.68
CA MET A 96 -1.71 -17.11 -9.41
C MET A 96 -0.28 -17.66 -9.36
N ASP A 97 0.01 -18.69 -10.16
CA ASP A 97 1.35 -19.24 -10.32
C ASP A 97 2.29 -18.34 -11.14
N ARG A 98 1.74 -17.45 -11.96
CA ARG A 98 2.47 -16.62 -12.94
C ARG A 98 2.35 -15.12 -12.69
N ASP A 99 1.40 -14.71 -11.87
CA ASP A 99 1.09 -13.31 -11.56
C ASP A 99 0.78 -13.17 -10.07
N ASP A 100 1.70 -12.56 -9.33
CA ASP A 100 1.57 -12.29 -7.88
C ASP A 100 0.43 -11.32 -7.56
N PHE A 101 -0.13 -10.65 -8.56
CA PHE A 101 -1.25 -9.75 -8.41
C PHE A 101 -2.51 -10.25 -9.10
N ALA A 102 -2.61 -11.55 -9.45
CA ALA A 102 -3.70 -12.11 -10.26
C ALA A 102 -5.09 -11.62 -9.82
N ALA A 103 -5.35 -11.57 -8.50
CA ALA A 103 -6.61 -11.13 -7.90
C ALA A 103 -6.90 -9.62 -7.97
N TRP A 104 -6.00 -8.80 -8.52
CA TRP A 104 -6.09 -7.35 -8.44
C TRP A 104 -6.06 -6.69 -9.81
N ALA A 105 -6.76 -5.57 -9.96
CA ALA A 105 -6.71 -4.71 -11.15
C ALA A 105 -6.71 -3.23 -10.73
N LEU A 106 -6.16 -2.36 -11.57
CA LEU A 106 -6.35 -0.92 -11.39
C LEU A 106 -7.84 -0.59 -11.53
N ASP A 107 -8.38 0.04 -10.49
CA ASP A 107 -9.74 0.57 -10.52
C ASP A 107 -9.82 1.70 -11.57
N ARG A 108 -10.90 1.70 -12.35
CA ARG A 108 -11.04 2.50 -13.57
C ARG A 108 -11.32 3.98 -13.29
#